data_AF-A0A8C7XRU8-F1
#
_entry.id   AF-A0A8C7XRU8-F1
#
_cell.length_a   1.000
_cell.length_b   1.000
_cell.length_c   1.000
_cell.angle_alpha   90.00
_cell.angle_beta   90.00
_cell.angle_gamma   90.00
#
_symmetry.space_group_name_H-M   'P 1'
#
loop_
_entity.id
_entity.type
_entity.pdbx_description
1 polymer ?
#
loop_
_entity_poly.entity_id
_entity_poly.type
_entity_poly.pdbx_seq_one_letter_code
_entity_poly.pdbx_strand_id
1 'polypeptide(L)'
;MFNEAWSGFLYLCSLAYQALVPCTLPQLLMVKTINHQQYLGKWYFKAAVSHREADIQKFRVFDSMVFTIEEAANDTLVLTGNMRMGEDCIKQSWTYHIQPERDDMVMEGNTRAG
;
A
#
# COMPACT_ATOMS: atom_id res chain seq x y z
N MET A 1 20.34 -33.61 -8.23
CA MET A 1 19.30 -34.66 -8.17
C MET A 1 18.40 -34.55 -6.94
N PHE A 2 18.86 -34.73 -5.69
CA PHE A 2 17.97 -34.66 -4.51
C PHE A 2 17.27 -33.29 -4.33
N ASN A 3 18.03 -32.19 -4.46
CA ASN A 3 17.48 -30.83 -4.36
C ASN A 3 16.44 -30.50 -5.44
N GLU A 4 16.60 -31.09 -6.62
CA GLU A 4 15.77 -30.83 -7.79
C GLU A 4 14.44 -31.60 -7.70
N ALA A 5 14.50 -32.86 -7.27
CA ALA A 5 13.32 -33.64 -6.90
C ALA A 5 12.56 -33.02 -5.72
N TRP A 6 13.29 -32.52 -4.72
CA TRP A 6 12.71 -31.83 -3.57
C TRP A 6 12.02 -30.52 -3.97
N SER A 7 12.66 -29.71 -4.83
CA SER A 7 12.04 -28.49 -5.36
C SER A 7 10.78 -28.79 -6.18
N GLY A 8 10.81 -29.85 -7.00
CA GLY A 8 9.65 -30.28 -7.77
C GLY A 8 8.49 -30.73 -6.88
N PHE A 9 8.78 -31.51 -5.83
CA PHE A 9 7.79 -31.93 -4.85
C PHE A 9 7.17 -30.73 -4.12
N LEU A 10 7.99 -29.80 -3.62
CA LEU A 10 7.51 -28.58 -2.95
C LEU A 10 6.64 -27.72 -3.87
N TYR A 11 7.03 -27.61 -5.15
CA TYR A 11 6.25 -26.89 -6.15
C TYR A 11 4.85 -27.51 -6.32
N LEU A 12 4.77 -28.83 -6.50
CA LEU A 12 3.48 -29.53 -6.61
C LEU A 12 2.63 -29.39 -5.34
N CYS A 13 3.24 -29.48 -4.16
CA CYS A 13 2.55 -29.23 -2.89
C CYS A 13 2.00 -27.81 -2.80
N SER A 14 2.78 -26.80 -3.24
CA SER A 14 2.34 -25.40 -3.23
C SER A 14 1.16 -25.15 -4.17
N LEU A 15 1.17 -25.75 -5.36
CA LEU A 15 0.08 -25.68 -6.32
C LEU A 15 -1.19 -26.36 -5.78
N ALA A 16 -1.05 -27.55 -5.19
CA ALA A 16 -2.16 -28.26 -4.58
C ALA A 16 -2.76 -27.44 -3.41
N TYR A 17 -1.91 -26.81 -2.60
CA TYR A 17 -2.35 -25.95 -1.50
C TYR A 17 -3.12 -24.72 -2.00
N GLN A 18 -2.61 -24.03 -3.03
CA GLN A 18 -3.30 -22.87 -3.63
C GLN A 18 -4.66 -23.24 -4.25
N ALA A 19 -4.79 -24.44 -4.80
CA ALA A 19 -6.06 -24.93 -5.36
C ALA A 19 -7.09 -25.26 -4.27
N LEU A 20 -6.65 -25.75 -3.12
CA LEU A 20 -7.52 -26.11 -1.99
C LEU A 20 -7.85 -24.92 -1.08
N VAL A 21 -6.96 -23.92 -1.01
CA VAL A 21 -7.09 -22.74 -0.15
C VAL A 21 -6.99 -21.48 -1.02
N PRO A 22 -8.05 -21.15 -1.78
CA PRO A 22 -8.07 -19.93 -2.56
C PRO A 22 -8.00 -18.71 -1.63
N CYS A 23 -7.24 -17.69 -2.03
CA CYS A 23 -7.19 -16.44 -1.28
C CYS A 23 -8.59 -15.82 -1.23
N THR A 24 -9.01 -15.37 -0.05
CA THR A 24 -10.19 -14.52 0.06
C THR A 24 -9.87 -13.17 -0.58
N LEU A 25 -10.79 -12.66 -1.40
CA LEU A 25 -10.68 -11.30 -1.91
C LEU A 25 -10.69 -10.33 -0.73
N PRO A 26 -9.73 -9.40 -0.63
CA PRO A 26 -9.75 -8.41 0.44
C PRO A 26 -11.02 -7.58 0.34
N GLN A 27 -11.69 -7.37 1.49
CA GLN A 27 -12.85 -6.51 1.54
C GLN A 27 -12.40 -5.06 1.33
N LEU A 28 -12.92 -4.43 0.27
CA LEU A 28 -12.67 -3.02 0.00
C LEU A 28 -13.38 -2.16 1.04
N LEU A 29 -12.64 -1.24 1.65
CA LEU A 29 -13.20 -0.22 2.53
C LEU A 29 -13.70 0.94 1.68
N MET A 30 -14.99 1.25 1.77
CA MET A 30 -15.58 2.38 1.07
C MET A 30 -15.23 3.67 1.80
N VAL A 31 -14.40 4.51 1.18
CA VAL A 31 -13.90 5.75 1.79
C VAL A 31 -15.06 6.63 2.28
N LYS A 32 -16.19 6.66 1.58
CA LYS A 32 -17.35 7.48 1.99
C LYS A 32 -18.05 7.03 3.28
N THR A 33 -17.97 5.75 3.65
CA THR A 33 -18.76 5.19 4.78
C THR A 33 -17.92 4.86 6.00
N ILE A 34 -16.60 4.81 5.87
CA ILE A 34 -15.72 4.56 7.00
C ILE A 34 -15.67 5.76 7.94
N ASN A 35 -15.42 5.49 9.21
CA ASN A 35 -15.10 6.54 10.18
C ASN A 35 -13.66 7.03 9.94
N HIS A 36 -13.48 8.18 9.29
CA HIS A 36 -12.16 8.73 8.98
C HIS A 36 -11.30 8.99 10.22
N GLN A 37 -11.92 9.35 11.35
CA GLN A 37 -11.22 9.61 12.61
C GLN A 37 -10.43 8.41 13.10
N GLN A 38 -10.86 7.19 12.76
CA GLN A 38 -10.15 5.95 13.12
C GLN A 38 -8.79 5.83 12.41
N TYR A 39 -8.64 6.45 11.23
CA TYR A 39 -7.45 6.31 10.39
C TYR A 39 -6.49 7.50 10.46
N LEU A 40 -6.84 8.53 11.22
CA LEU A 40 -5.97 9.66 11.48
C LEU A 40 -4.77 9.26 12.38
N GLY A 41 -3.71 10.06 12.32
CA GLY A 41 -2.51 9.86 13.14
C GLY A 41 -1.38 9.15 12.40
N LYS A 42 -0.51 8.47 13.15
CA LYS A 42 0.77 7.95 12.66
C LYS A 42 0.69 6.51 12.19
N TRP A 43 1.24 6.26 10.99
CA TRP A 43 1.33 4.97 10.33
C TRP A 43 2.77 4.64 9.97
N TYR A 44 3.16 3.38 10.18
CA TYR A 44 4.49 2.90 9.82
C TYR A 44 4.37 2.02 8.59
N PHE A 45 5.15 2.33 7.55
CA PHE A 45 5.25 1.45 6.40
C PHE A 45 5.95 0.15 6.80
N LYS A 46 5.32 -0.98 6.49
CA LYS A 46 5.85 -2.31 6.81
C LYS A 46 6.38 -3.02 5.57
N ALA A 47 5.55 -3.15 4.55
CA ALA A 47 5.90 -3.86 3.32
C ALA A 47 4.98 -3.44 2.17
N ALA A 48 5.44 -3.69 0.95
CA ALA A 48 4.64 -3.65 -0.26
C ALA A 48 4.99 -4.87 -1.13
N VAL A 49 4.00 -5.39 -1.84
CA VAL A 49 4.15 -6.48 -2.81
C VAL A 49 3.47 -6.08 -4.11
N SER A 50 4.11 -6.38 -5.23
CA SER A 50 3.52 -6.23 -6.57
C SER A 50 3.92 -7.41 -7.45
N HIS A 51 3.12 -7.67 -8.47
CA HIS A 51 3.47 -8.58 -9.55
C HIS A 51 4.64 -8.07 -10.41
N ARG A 52 4.88 -6.75 -10.43
CA ARG A 52 5.96 -6.14 -11.19
C ARG A 52 6.92 -5.42 -10.27
N GLU A 53 8.21 -5.73 -10.41
CA GLU A 53 9.28 -5.11 -9.62
C GLU A 53 9.30 -3.58 -9.77
N ALA A 54 9.05 -3.07 -10.99
CA ALA A 54 9.02 -1.64 -11.28
C ALA A 54 8.03 -0.85 -10.40
N ASP A 55 6.94 -1.47 -9.96
CA ASP A 55 5.90 -0.80 -9.14
C ASP A 55 6.37 -0.58 -7.68
N ILE A 56 7.31 -1.41 -7.20
CA ILE A 56 7.82 -1.39 -5.82
C ILE A 56 9.29 -0.97 -5.71
N GLN A 57 10.00 -0.84 -6.83
CA GLN A 57 11.43 -0.50 -6.84
C GLN A 57 11.73 0.79 -6.08
N LYS A 58 10.82 1.78 -6.15
CA LYS A 58 10.96 3.06 -5.42
C LYS A 58 11.07 2.90 -3.90
N PHE A 59 10.58 1.80 -3.33
CA PHE A 59 10.64 1.57 -1.88
C PHE A 59 11.98 0.99 -1.44
N ARG A 60 12.78 0.43 -2.36
CA ARG A 60 14.08 -0.21 -2.03
C ARG A 60 15.14 0.77 -1.53
N VAL A 61 15.00 2.06 -1.83
CA VAL A 61 15.96 3.09 -1.41
C VAL A 61 15.68 3.61 0.01
N PHE A 62 14.53 3.27 0.59
CA PHE A 62 14.12 3.76 1.91
C PHE A 62 14.29 2.68 2.97
N ASP A 63 14.89 3.05 4.11
CA ASP A 63 15.08 2.15 5.25
C ASP A 63 13.82 2.06 6.11
N SER A 64 13.14 3.19 6.27
CA SER A 64 11.91 3.30 7.07
C SER A 64 11.11 4.50 6.64
N MET A 65 9.79 4.39 6.74
CA MET A 65 8.87 5.47 6.39
C MET A 65 7.76 5.56 7.42
N VAL A 66 7.53 6.77 7.92
CA VAL A 66 6.44 7.10 8.84
C VAL A 66 5.56 8.13 8.18
N PHE A 67 4.28 7.82 8.10
CA PHE A 67 3.26 8.69 7.56
C PHE A 67 2.39 9.23 8.68
N THR A 68 1.93 10.46 8.55
CA THR A 68 0.90 11.05 9.41
C THR A 68 -0.28 11.44 8.53
N ILE A 69 -1.48 10.99 8.90
CA ILE A 69 -2.72 11.35 8.23
C ILE A 69 -3.45 12.35 9.11
N GLU A 70 -3.75 13.51 8.54
CA GLU A 70 -4.47 14.58 9.21
C GLU A 70 -5.68 14.97 8.38
N GLU A 71 -6.76 15.33 9.06
CA GLU A 71 -7.94 15.90 8.42
C GLU A 71 -7.70 17.38 8.12
N ALA A 72 -8.08 17.81 6.93
CA ALA A 72 -8.08 19.20 6.52
C ALA A 72 -9.52 19.63 6.17
N ALA A 73 -9.69 20.87 5.71
CA ALA A 73 -11.03 21.37 5.36
C ALA A 73 -11.59 20.69 4.11
N ASN A 74 -12.92 20.71 3.95
CA ASN A 74 -13.63 20.32 2.72
C ASN A 74 -13.37 18.87 2.27
N ASP A 75 -13.54 17.90 3.16
CA ASP A 75 -13.40 16.46 2.85
C ASP A 75 -12.02 16.11 2.26
N THR A 76 -10.98 16.77 2.78
CA THR A 76 -9.59 16.53 2.38
C THR A 76 -8.78 15.91 3.50
N LEU A 77 -7.85 15.04 3.12
CA LEU A 77 -6.87 14.43 4.00
C LEU A 77 -5.46 14.86 3.56
N VAL A 78 -4.64 15.25 4.52
CA VAL A 78 -3.23 15.53 4.28
C VAL A 78 -2.40 14.36 4.80
N LEU A 79 -1.67 13.71 3.89
CA LEU A 79 -0.71 12.66 4.19
C LEU A 79 0.69 13.28 4.22
N THR A 80 1.35 13.30 5.36
CA THR A 80 2.76 13.73 5.48
C THR A 80 3.66 12.53 5.74
N GLY A 81 4.54 12.22 4.78
CA GLY A 81 5.54 11.18 4.88
C GLY A 81 6.90 11.72 5.33
N ASN A 82 7.52 11.03 6.27
CA ASN A 82 8.93 11.20 6.66
C ASN A 82 9.63 9.87 6.34
N MET A 83 10.54 9.90 5.38
CA MET A 83 11.12 8.72 4.75
C MET A 83 12.64 8.78 4.91
N ARG A 84 13.21 7.81 5.62
CA ARG A 84 14.65 7.70 5.83
C ARG A 84 15.31 6.98 4.67
N MET A 85 16.39 7.56 4.15
CA MET A 85 17.24 7.02 3.09
C MET A 85 18.71 7.14 3.54
N GLY A 86 19.26 6.09 4.12
CA GLY A 86 20.57 6.11 4.74
C GLY A 86 20.63 7.07 5.93
N GLU A 87 21.45 8.12 5.80
CA GLU A 87 21.58 9.19 6.80
C GLU A 87 20.63 10.37 6.53
N ASP A 88 19.99 10.41 5.36
CA ASP A 88 19.09 11.49 4.97
C ASP A 88 17.64 11.19 5.36
N CYS A 89 16.87 12.25 5.61
CA CYS A 89 15.43 12.17 5.85
C CYS A 89 14.68 13.07 4.86
N ILE A 90 13.86 12.45 4.02
CA ILE A 90 13.02 13.12 3.04
C ILE A 90 11.64 13.32 3.64
N LYS A 91 11.17 14.57 3.65
CA LYS A 91 9.82 14.93 4.07
C LYS A 91 8.99 15.35 2.85
N GLN A 92 7.82 14.75 2.70
CA GLN A 92 6.89 15.07 1.61
C GLN A 92 5.45 15.01 2.11
N SER A 93 4.59 15.85 1.54
CA SER A 93 3.17 15.88 1.86
C SER A 93 2.33 15.74 0.59
N TRP A 94 1.19 15.06 0.71
CA TRP A 94 0.21 14.86 -0.36
C TRP A 94 -1.18 15.18 0.16
N THR A 95 -1.94 15.92 -0.63
CA THR A 95 -3.36 16.18 -0.36
C THR A 95 -4.21 15.14 -1.08
N TYR A 96 -5.17 14.55 -0.38
CA TYR A 96 -6.16 13.63 -0.93
C TYR A 96 -7.56 14.23 -0.78
N HIS A 97 -8.37 14.11 -1.82
CA HIS A 97 -9.77 14.50 -1.82
C HIS A 97 -10.66 13.26 -1.71
N ILE A 98 -11.61 13.32 -0.79
CA ILE A 98 -12.70 12.36 -0.68
C ILE A 98 -13.85 12.89 -1.53
N GLN A 99 -14.22 12.15 -2.58
CA GLN A 99 -15.31 12.56 -3.45
C GLN A 99 -16.61 11.89 -3.00
N PRO A 100 -17.72 12.62 -2.84
CA PRO A 100 -18.98 12.04 -2.39
C PRO A 100 -19.57 11.00 -3.37
N GLU A 101 -19.21 11.09 -4.64
CA GLU A 101 -19.70 10.19 -5.71
C GLU A 101 -18.83 8.94 -5.91
N ARG A 102 -17.66 8.85 -5.26
CA ARG A 102 -16.71 7.74 -5.46
C ARG A 102 -16.28 7.11 -4.15
N ASP A 103 -15.91 5.84 -4.23
CA ASP A 103 -15.43 5.07 -3.09
C ASP A 103 -13.89 5.08 -2.97
N ASP A 104 -13.20 5.89 -3.77
CA ASP A 104 -11.73 6.04 -3.79
C ASP A 104 -11.26 7.43 -3.30
N MET A 105 -9.98 7.50 -2.88
CA MET A 105 -9.30 8.75 -2.57
C MET A 105 -8.51 9.23 -3.80
N VAL A 106 -8.68 10.50 -4.17
CA VAL A 106 -7.98 11.10 -5.31
C VAL A 106 -6.87 12.03 -4.80
N MET A 107 -5.63 11.74 -5.17
CA MET A 107 -4.49 12.59 -4.81
C MET A 107 -4.45 13.84 -5.70
N GLU A 108 -4.27 15.00 -5.10
CA GLU A 108 -4.05 16.27 -5.80
C GLU A 108 -2.78 16.21 -6.67
N GLY A 109 -2.85 16.75 -7.89
CA GLY A 109 -1.74 16.72 -8.84
C GLY A 109 -1.50 15.36 -9.51
N ASN A 110 -2.20 14.30 -9.12
CA ASN A 110 -2.19 13.03 -9.82
C ASN A 110 -3.28 13.03 -10.90
N THR A 111 -3.05 13.72 -12.00
CA THR A 111 -3.82 13.48 -13.23
C THR A 111 -3.47 12.08 -13.72
N ARG A 112 -4.27 11.07 -13.36
CA ARG A 112 -4.40 9.88 -14.21
C ARG A 112 -4.96 10.38 -15.54
N ALA A 113 -4.07 10.70 -16.47
CA ALA A 113 -4.41 10.88 -17.87
C ALA A 113 -4.79 9.51 -18.42
N GLY A 114 -6.02 9.38 -18.92
CA GLY A 114 -6.45 8.36 -19.90
C GLY A 114 -6.40 6.92 -19.45
#